data_AF-A0A174L017-F1
#
_entry.id   AF-A0A174L017-F1
#
_cell.length_a   1.000
_cell.length_b   1.000
_cell.length_c   1.000
_cell.angle_alpha   90.00
_cell.angle_beta   90.00
_cell.angle_gamma   90.00
#
_symmetry.space_group_name_H-M   'P 1'
#
loop_
_entity.id
_entity.type
_entity.pdbx_description
1 polymer ?
#
loop_
_entity_poly.entity_id
_entity_poly.type
_entity_poly.pdbx_seq_one_letter_code
_entity_poly.pdbx_strand_id
1 'polypeptide(L)'
;MRFHFQYKVIYESGDIFEQNRRNELCVDITQEEYKKIITGVLQGISIKQIEGISEVITKMTEDVLFADRWMNKNGSMRSTPLKKNRKISEIEFFMTENELQRIKKEKDPIRMLERPKEQMTVYRSDGTYITLETENGQVIIKDSTEKNSYRIVDADYFIHHIVRG
;
A
#
# COMPACT_ATOMS: atom_id res chain seq x y z
N MET A 1 5.06 7.34 -4.73
CA MET A 1 5.00 5.97 -4.17
C MET A 1 3.54 5.63 -3.99
N ARG A 2 3.14 4.38 -4.20
CA ARG A 2 1.75 3.96 -3.95
C ARG A 2 1.59 3.43 -2.55
N PHE A 3 0.71 4.05 -1.78
CA PHE A 3 0.30 3.53 -0.48
C PHE A 3 -0.99 2.76 -0.64
N HIS A 4 -0.91 1.45 -0.45
CA HIS A 4 -2.06 0.56 -0.41
C HIS A 4 -2.69 0.62 0.98
N PHE A 5 -4.01 0.76 1.03
CA PHE A 5 -4.74 0.89 2.28
C PHE A 5 -6.04 0.09 2.27
N GLN A 6 -6.44 -0.26 3.49
CA GLN A 6 -7.74 -0.83 3.79
C GLN A 6 -8.64 0.20 4.46
N TYR A 7 -9.94 -0.02 4.41
CA TYR A 7 -10.89 0.89 5.01
C TYR A 7 -12.13 0.18 5.53
N LYS A 8 -12.81 0.89 6.42
CA LYS A 8 -14.12 0.54 6.96
C LYS A 8 -15.04 1.75 6.82
N VAL A 9 -16.24 1.51 6.33
CA VAL A 9 -17.29 2.52 6.20
C VAL A 9 -18.37 2.21 7.22
N ILE A 10 -18.70 3.20 8.03
CA ILE A 10 -19.83 3.18 8.96
C ILE A 10 -20.90 4.10 8.34
N TYR A 11 -22.07 3.54 8.07
CA TYR A 11 -23.19 4.30 7.49
C TYR A 11 -24.07 4.89 8.60
N GLU A 12 -24.78 5.98 8.31
CA GLU A 12 -25.73 6.57 9.27
C GLU A 12 -26.84 5.59 9.69
N SER A 13 -27.11 4.56 8.89
CA SER A 13 -28.05 3.49 9.26
C SER A 13 -27.55 2.53 10.34
N GLY A 14 -26.27 2.65 10.75
CA GLY A 14 -25.60 1.71 11.64
C GLY A 14 -24.99 0.50 10.94
N ASP A 15 -25.22 0.35 9.62
CA ASP A 15 -24.57 -0.70 8.83
C ASP A 15 -23.07 -0.43 8.73
N ILE A 16 -22.28 -1.51 8.69
CA ILE A 16 -20.83 -1.46 8.57
C ILE A 16 -20.41 -2.23 7.31
N PHE A 17 -19.55 -1.60 6.51
CA PHE A 17 -18.83 -2.27 5.44
C PHE A 17 -17.33 -2.27 5.74
N GLU A 18 -16.73 -3.45 5.85
CA GLU A 18 -15.29 -3.62 5.96
C GLU A 18 -14.75 -4.17 4.64
N GLN A 19 -13.80 -3.45 4.05
CA GLN A 19 -13.20 -3.84 2.78
C GLN A 19 -12.43 -5.15 2.94
N ASN A 20 -12.73 -6.14 2.09
CA ASN A 20 -11.97 -7.39 2.08
C ASN A 20 -10.60 -7.19 1.39
N ARG A 21 -9.66 -8.10 1.69
CA ARG A 21 -8.26 -8.08 1.19
C ARG A 21 -8.08 -8.09 -0.34
N ARG A 22 -9.12 -8.32 -1.15
CA ARG A 22 -8.99 -8.45 -2.62
C ARG A 22 -9.15 -7.13 -3.38
N ASN A 23 -9.67 -6.08 -2.75
CA ASN A 23 -9.98 -4.81 -3.42
C ASN A 23 -9.27 -3.62 -2.76
N GLU A 24 -8.02 -3.80 -2.35
CA GLU A 24 -7.19 -2.74 -1.76
C GLU A 24 -7.19 -1.49 -2.66
N LEU A 25 -7.36 -0.32 -2.05
CA LEU A 25 -7.24 0.95 -2.75
C LEU A 25 -5.80 1.46 -2.58
N CYS A 26 -5.34 2.28 -3.50
CA CYS A 26 -4.02 2.89 -3.40
C CYS A 26 -4.05 4.35 -3.80
N VAL A 27 -3.29 5.17 -3.07
CA VAL A 27 -3.06 6.58 -3.37
C VAL A 27 -1.58 6.83 -3.60
N ASP A 28 -1.27 7.75 -4.51
CA ASP A 28 0.10 8.24 -4.68
C ASP A 28 0.46 9.23 -3.57
N ILE A 29 1.53 8.91 -2.84
CA ILE A 29 2.08 9.69 -1.75
C ILE A 29 3.60 9.87 -1.89
N THR A 30 4.12 10.86 -1.17
CA THR A 30 5.54 11.11 -0.99
C THR A 30 6.15 10.19 0.07
N GLN A 31 7.48 10.13 0.11
CA GLN A 31 8.22 9.38 1.11
C GLN A 31 8.03 9.96 2.53
N GLU A 32 7.97 11.30 2.64
CA GLU A 32 7.73 11.99 3.92
C GLU A 32 6.33 11.68 4.47
N GLU A 33 5.29 11.71 3.63
CA GLU A 33 3.94 11.33 4.04
C GLU A 33 3.88 9.87 4.51
N TYR A 34 4.54 8.96 3.80
CA TYR A 34 4.61 7.56 4.20
C TYR A 34 5.35 7.36 5.53
N LYS A 35 6.46 8.08 5.75
CA LYS A 35 7.19 8.08 7.01
C LYS A 35 6.30 8.54 8.17
N LYS A 36 5.48 9.58 7.97
CA LYS A 36 4.49 10.02 8.96
C LYS A 36 3.43 8.96 9.21
N ILE A 37 2.88 8.34 8.16
CA ILE A 37 1.89 7.26 8.26
C ILE A 37 2.44 6.10 9.09
N ILE A 38 3.63 5.59 8.76
CA ILE A 38 4.27 4.50 9.50
C ILE A 38 4.48 4.89 10.96
N THR A 39 5.02 6.08 11.21
CA THR A 39 5.30 6.55 12.58
C THR A 39 4.02 6.61 13.41
N GLY A 40 2.95 7.21 12.88
CA GLY A 40 1.67 7.30 13.58
C GLY A 40 1.03 5.92 13.81
N VAL A 41 1.04 5.06 12.80
CA VAL A 41 0.49 3.69 12.91
C VAL A 41 1.24 2.87 13.97
N LEU A 42 2.58 2.97 14.03
CA LEU A 42 3.38 2.29 15.05
C LEU A 42 3.14 2.84 16.47
N GLN A 43 2.74 4.11 16.59
CA GLN A 43 2.31 4.73 17.84
C GLN A 43 0.85 4.42 18.21
N GLY A 44 0.12 3.69 17.37
CA GLY A 44 -1.30 3.39 17.58
C GLY A 44 -2.24 4.56 17.24
N ILE A 45 -1.75 5.58 16.54
CA ILE A 45 -2.54 6.72 16.08
C ILE A 45 -3.34 6.30 14.84
N SER A 46 -4.63 6.64 14.80
CA SER A 46 -5.44 6.44 13.61
C SER A 46 -4.88 7.24 12.44
N ILE A 47 -4.83 6.66 11.24
CA ILE A 47 -4.30 7.33 10.04
C ILE A 47 -4.97 8.70 9.84
N LYS A 48 -6.28 8.80 10.11
CA LYS A 48 -7.05 10.04 9.98
C LYS A 48 -6.59 11.17 10.93
N GLN A 49 -5.90 10.84 12.02
CA GLN A 49 -5.43 11.76 13.05
C GLN A 49 -3.94 12.13 12.90
N ILE A 50 -3.24 11.57 11.91
CA ILE A 50 -1.82 11.87 11.69
C ILE A 50 -1.67 13.28 11.13
N GLU A 51 -0.83 14.09 11.75
CA GLU A 51 -0.60 15.46 11.33
C GLU A 51 0.18 15.56 10.01
N GLY A 52 -0.20 16.52 9.16
CA GLY A 52 0.51 16.83 7.93
C GLY A 52 0.39 15.77 6.83
N ILE A 53 -0.70 15.00 6.81
CA ILE A 53 -1.11 14.12 5.71
C ILE A 53 -2.56 14.38 5.26
N SER A 54 -3.12 15.57 5.53
CA SER A 54 -4.53 15.91 5.25
C SER A 54 -4.91 15.72 3.79
N GLU A 55 -4.03 16.06 2.85
CA GLU A 55 -4.26 15.84 1.42
C GLU A 55 -4.35 14.35 1.07
N VAL A 56 -3.54 13.51 1.72
CA VAL A 56 -3.61 12.06 1.57
C VAL A 56 -4.96 11.54 2.06
N ILE A 57 -5.43 12.01 3.21
CA ILE A 57 -6.75 11.66 3.76
C ILE A 57 -7.88 12.06 2.81
N THR A 58 -7.80 13.25 2.20
CA THR A 58 -8.78 13.69 1.20
C THR A 58 -8.82 12.74 0.01
N LYS A 59 -7.67 12.40 -0.58
CA LYS A 59 -7.58 11.45 -1.71
C LYS A 59 -8.13 10.06 -1.33
N MET A 60 -7.73 9.53 -0.18
CA MET A 60 -8.21 8.24 0.32
C MET A 60 -9.73 8.26 0.53
N THR A 61 -10.28 9.37 1.03
CA THR A 61 -11.72 9.56 1.21
C THR A 61 -12.45 9.58 -0.13
N GLU A 62 -11.94 10.33 -1.12
CA GLU A 62 -12.51 10.39 -2.46
C GLU A 62 -12.55 9.01 -3.14
N ASP A 63 -11.47 8.24 -3.04
CA ASP A 63 -11.39 6.89 -3.59
C ASP A 63 -12.38 5.93 -2.91
N VAL A 64 -12.53 6.02 -1.57
CA VAL A 64 -13.52 5.23 -0.84
C VAL A 64 -14.95 5.60 -1.24
N LEU A 65 -15.25 6.90 -1.35
CA LEU A 65 -16.56 7.37 -1.79
C LEU A 65 -16.87 6.94 -3.23
N PHE A 66 -15.86 6.95 -4.10
CA PHE A 66 -16.00 6.45 -5.47
C PHE A 66 -16.28 4.94 -5.46
N ALA A 67 -15.49 4.15 -4.71
CA ALA A 67 -15.66 2.71 -4.61
C ALA A 67 -17.03 2.33 -4.01
N ASP A 68 -17.50 3.03 -2.97
CA ASP A 68 -18.80 2.78 -2.32
C ASP A 68 -19.96 2.83 -3.33
N ARG A 69 -19.91 3.75 -4.30
CA ARG A 69 -20.95 3.89 -5.34
C ARG A 69 -21.06 2.64 -6.22
N TRP A 70 -19.96 1.91 -6.39
CA TRP A 70 -19.89 0.71 -7.22
C TRP A 70 -20.02 -0.59 -6.44
N MET A 71 -20.13 -0.53 -5.12
CA MET A 71 -20.25 -1.72 -4.28
C MET A 71 -21.61 -1.81 -3.60
N ASN A 72 -22.07 -3.04 -3.38
CA ASN A 72 -23.15 -3.34 -2.45
C ASN A 72 -22.59 -3.43 -1.02
N LYS A 73 -23.45 -3.26 -0.01
CA LYS A 73 -23.04 -3.34 1.41
C LYS A 73 -22.46 -4.71 1.82
N ASN A 74 -22.76 -5.77 1.06
CA ASN A 74 -22.20 -7.11 1.24
C ASN A 74 -20.84 -7.30 0.51
N GLY A 75 -20.29 -6.24 -0.08
CA GLY A 75 -19.00 -6.25 -0.79
C GLY A 75 -19.02 -6.75 -2.24
N SER A 76 -20.18 -7.10 -2.79
CA SER A 76 -20.26 -7.46 -4.21
C SER A 76 -20.25 -6.22 -5.11
N MET A 77 -19.59 -6.34 -6.27
CA MET A 77 -19.53 -5.28 -7.28
C MET A 77 -20.90 -5.10 -7.96
N ARG A 78 -21.26 -3.85 -8.23
CA ARG A 78 -22.45 -3.48 -8.99
C ARG A 78 -22.10 -3.32 -10.47
N SER A 79 -23.06 -3.60 -11.34
CA SER A 79 -22.95 -3.30 -12.77
C SER A 79 -23.20 -1.82 -13.09
N THR A 80 -23.91 -1.11 -12.22
CA THR A 80 -24.20 0.33 -12.35
C THR A 80 -23.99 1.05 -11.03
N PRO A 81 -23.46 2.29 -11.05
CA PRO A 81 -23.18 3.02 -9.84
C PRO A 81 -24.47 3.45 -9.16
N LEU A 82 -24.42 3.71 -7.86
CA LEU A 82 -25.52 4.31 -7.15
C LEU A 82 -25.87 5.69 -7.71
N LYS A 83 -27.18 5.93 -7.90
CA LYS A 83 -27.73 7.23 -8.32
C LYS A 83 -27.58 8.30 -7.23
N LYS A 84 -27.62 7.89 -5.97
CA LYS A 84 -27.45 8.76 -4.79
C LYS A 84 -26.40 8.14 -3.88
N ASN A 85 -25.49 8.95 -3.37
CA ASN A 85 -24.49 8.51 -2.41
C ASN A 85 -25.18 8.06 -1.12
N ARG A 86 -24.62 7.02 -0.49
CA ARG A 86 -25.06 6.61 0.85
C ARG A 86 -24.65 7.69 1.84
N LYS A 87 -25.44 7.82 2.90
CA LYS A 87 -25.06 8.66 4.03
C LYS A 87 -24.06 7.90 4.90
N ILE A 88 -22.83 8.41 4.95
CA ILE A 88 -21.72 7.82 5.66
C ILE A 88 -21.48 8.67 6.92
N SER A 89 -21.46 8.02 8.07
CA SER A 89 -21.13 8.69 9.33
C SER A 89 -19.62 8.77 9.52
N GLU A 90 -18.90 7.70 9.18
CA GLU A 90 -17.45 7.62 9.37
C GLU A 90 -16.78 6.69 8.37
N ILE A 91 -15.53 7.04 8.04
CA ILE A 91 -14.59 6.19 7.32
C ILE A 91 -13.34 6.05 8.20
N GLU A 92 -12.96 4.81 8.47
CA GLU A 92 -11.72 4.46 9.14
C GLU A 92 -10.74 3.91 8.10
N PHE A 93 -9.46 4.25 8.24
CA PHE A 93 -8.39 3.86 7.32
C PHE A 93 -7.35 3.03 8.05
N PHE A 94 -6.87 1.98 7.38
CA PHE A 94 -5.91 1.03 7.91
C PHE A 94 -4.80 0.78 6.91
N MET A 95 -3.60 0.56 7.44
CA MET A 95 -2.52 -0.04 6.67
C MET A 95 -2.86 -1.50 6.37
N THR A 96 -2.46 -2.01 5.21
CA THR A 96 -2.69 -3.43 4.90
C THR A 96 -1.94 -4.33 5.90
N GLU A 97 -2.51 -5.50 6.20
CA GLU A 97 -1.89 -6.45 7.13
C GLU A 97 -0.48 -6.83 6.70
N ASN A 98 -0.26 -7.05 5.40
CA ASN A 98 1.04 -7.40 4.86
C ASN A 98 2.09 -6.31 5.12
N GLU A 99 1.71 -5.05 4.91
CA GLU A 99 2.59 -3.91 5.11
C GLU A 99 2.91 -3.72 6.60
N LEU A 100 1.88 -3.81 7.45
CA LEU A 100 2.04 -3.70 8.90
C LEU A 100 2.95 -4.80 9.46
N GLN A 101 2.78 -6.05 9.00
CA GLN A 101 3.63 -7.16 9.41
C GLN A 101 5.08 -6.99 8.93
N ARG A 102 5.30 -6.42 7.74
CA ARG A 102 6.65 -6.11 7.25
C ARG A 102 7.32 -5.07 8.15
N ILE A 103 6.65 -3.94 8.37
CA ILE A 103 7.16 -2.84 9.21
C ILE A 103 7.47 -3.33 10.63
N LYS A 104 6.64 -4.19 11.21
CA LYS A 104 6.88 -4.75 12.55
C LYS A 104 8.08 -5.69 12.65
N LYS A 105 8.50 -6.30 11.54
CA LYS A 105 9.69 -7.18 11.50
C LYS A 105 10.99 -6.39 11.39
N GLU A 106 10.94 -5.18 10.84
CA GLU A 106 12.10 -4.32 10.69
C GLU A 106 12.56 -3.78 12.06
N LYS A 107 13.86 -3.89 12.35
CA LYS A 107 14.43 -3.37 13.62
C LYS A 107 14.35 -1.85 13.72
N ASP A 108 14.50 -1.17 12.58
CA ASP A 108 14.42 0.28 12.48
C ASP A 108 13.62 0.67 11.21
N PRO A 109 12.27 0.64 11.30
CA PRO A 109 11.40 0.82 10.14
C PRO A 109 11.52 2.18 9.48
N ILE A 110 11.93 3.20 10.24
CA ILE A 110 12.08 4.56 9.74
C ILE A 110 13.39 4.70 8.96
N ARG A 111 14.49 4.20 9.53
CA ARG A 111 15.79 4.22 8.84
C ARG A 111 15.79 3.38 7.56
N MET A 112 15.00 2.31 7.50
CA MET A 112 14.78 1.55 6.26
C MET A 112 14.29 2.43 5.11
N LEU A 113 13.43 3.41 5.39
CA LEU A 113 12.92 4.34 4.39
C LEU A 113 13.98 5.32 3.92
N GLU A 114 14.96 5.66 4.76
CA GLU A 114 16.02 6.61 4.44
C GLU A 114 17.15 5.98 3.62
N ARG A 115 17.10 4.67 3.36
CA ARG A 115 18.07 3.99 2.50
C ARG A 115 17.97 4.58 1.08
N PRO A 116 19.12 4.88 0.44
CA PRO A 116 19.11 5.38 -0.93
C PRO A 116 18.47 4.36 -1.86
N LYS A 117 17.74 4.85 -2.86
CA LYS A 117 17.30 4.01 -3.97
C LYS A 117 18.53 3.63 -4.77
N GLU A 118 18.78 2.34 -4.87
CA GLU A 118 19.86 1.78 -5.66
C GLU A 118 19.28 0.92 -6.76
N GLN A 119 19.92 0.96 -7.93
CA GLN A 119 19.59 0.11 -9.06
C GLN A 119 20.86 -0.56 -9.56
N MET A 120 20.76 -1.86 -9.82
CA MET A 120 21.79 -2.60 -10.54
C MET A 120 21.18 -3.40 -11.69
N THR A 121 21.93 -3.54 -12.77
CA THR A 121 21.56 -4.34 -13.94
C THR A 121 22.57 -5.46 -14.11
N VAL A 122 22.08 -6.70 -14.17
CA VAL A 122 22.89 -7.90 -14.38
C VAL A 122 22.62 -8.42 -15.78
N TYR A 123 23.65 -8.43 -16.63
CA TYR A 123 23.57 -8.93 -17.99
C TYR A 123 23.88 -10.42 -18.04
N ARG A 124 23.09 -11.17 -18.80
CA ARG A 124 23.30 -12.58 -19.11
C ARG A 124 24.13 -12.72 -20.38
N SER A 125 24.69 -13.91 -20.60
CA SER A 125 25.52 -14.21 -21.79
C SER A 125 24.75 -14.14 -23.12
N ASP A 126 23.42 -14.28 -23.08
CA ASP A 126 22.53 -14.18 -24.24
C ASP A 126 22.11 -12.74 -24.58
N GLY A 127 22.63 -11.74 -23.84
CA GLY A 127 22.29 -10.32 -24.02
C GLY A 127 21.01 -9.88 -23.31
N THR A 128 20.27 -10.79 -22.68
CA THR A 128 19.15 -10.44 -21.79
C THR A 128 19.69 -9.92 -20.44
N TYR A 129 18.84 -9.26 -19.66
CA TYR A 129 19.26 -8.67 -18.38
C TYR A 129 18.17 -8.75 -17.31
N ILE A 130 18.61 -8.69 -16.06
CA ILE A 130 17.77 -8.49 -14.88
C ILE A 130 18.11 -7.14 -14.29
N THR A 131 17.09 -6.35 -13.96
CA THR A 131 17.25 -5.13 -13.15
C THR A 131 16.78 -5.42 -11.73
N LEU A 132 17.61 -5.06 -10.75
CA LEU A 132 17.29 -5.08 -9.33
C LEU A 132 17.23 -3.63 -8.85
N GLU A 133 16.11 -3.22 -8.28
CA GLU A 133 15.91 -1.88 -7.71
C GLU A 133 15.56 -2.02 -6.22
N THR A 134 16.18 -1.22 -5.36
CA THR A 134 15.82 -1.15 -3.95
C THR A 134 14.85 0.00 -3.70
N GLU A 135 13.74 -0.30 -3.02
CA GLU A 135 12.76 0.71 -2.62
C GLU A 135 12.09 0.28 -1.31
N ASN A 136 12.13 1.14 -0.28
CA ASN A 136 11.45 0.94 1.01
C ASN A 136 11.71 -0.43 1.68
N GLY A 137 12.95 -0.89 1.67
CA GLY A 137 13.32 -2.21 2.23
C GLY A 137 12.85 -3.41 1.40
N GLN A 138 12.44 -3.17 0.15
CA GLN A 138 12.10 -4.21 -0.81
C GLN A 138 13.08 -4.19 -1.98
N VAL A 139 13.23 -5.34 -2.63
CA VAL A 139 13.94 -5.49 -3.89
C VAL A 139 12.91 -5.80 -4.97
N ILE A 140 12.86 -4.91 -5.97
CA ILE A 140 12.05 -5.05 -7.18
C ILE A 140 12.92 -5.67 -8.25
N ILE A 141 12.53 -6.85 -8.72
CA ILE A 141 13.24 -7.66 -9.71
C ILE A 141 12.46 -7.60 -11.02
N LYS A 142 13.10 -7.08 -12.08
CA LYS A 142 12.53 -6.99 -13.44
C LYS A 142 13.38 -7.80 -14.40
N ASP A 143 12.76 -8.70 -15.16
CA ASP A 143 13.44 -9.49 -16.19
C ASP A 143 13.17 -8.89 -17.56
N SER A 144 14.21 -8.65 -18.36
CA SER A 144 14.06 -8.10 -19.71
C SER A 144 13.22 -8.99 -20.65
N THR A 145 13.11 -10.29 -20.34
CA THR A 145 12.35 -11.26 -21.13
C THR A 145 10.86 -11.27 -20.78
N GLU A 146 10.47 -10.75 -19.62
CA GLU A 146 9.09 -10.73 -19.15
C GLU A 146 8.51 -9.31 -19.24
N LYS A 147 7.62 -9.06 -20.21
CA LYS A 147 7.00 -7.74 -20.37
C LYS A 147 6.01 -7.45 -19.24
N ASN A 148 6.14 -6.27 -18.62
CA ASN A 148 5.24 -5.75 -17.57
C ASN A 148 5.10 -6.65 -16.34
N SER A 149 6.00 -7.60 -16.12
CA SER A 149 6.08 -8.35 -14.88
C SER A 149 7.23 -7.80 -14.03
N TYR A 150 7.08 -7.93 -12.73
CA TYR A 150 8.14 -7.73 -11.78
C TYR A 150 7.85 -8.58 -10.56
N ARG A 151 8.89 -8.94 -9.82
CA ARG A 151 8.77 -9.61 -8.52
C ARG A 151 9.20 -8.63 -7.45
N ILE A 152 8.44 -8.57 -6.37
CA ILE A 152 8.82 -7.81 -5.18
C ILE A 152 9.14 -8.81 -4.09
N VAL A 153 10.31 -8.68 -3.49
CA VAL A 153 10.72 -9.47 -2.33
C VAL A 153 11.23 -8.55 -1.23
N ASP A 154 11.11 -9.01 0.01
CA ASP A 154 11.72 -8.34 1.15
C ASP A 154 13.26 -8.35 1.02
N ALA A 155 13.92 -7.24 1.36
CA ALA A 155 15.37 -7.11 1.18
C ALA A 155 16.16 -8.08 2.06
N ASP A 156 15.74 -8.32 3.30
CA ASP A 156 16.44 -9.27 4.18
C ASP A 156 16.27 -10.70 3.67
N TYR A 157 15.06 -11.04 3.20
CA TYR A 157 14.81 -12.31 2.53
C TYR A 157 15.70 -12.50 1.29
N PHE A 158 15.81 -11.48 0.45
CA PHE A 158 16.62 -11.50 -0.77
C PHE A 158 18.10 -11.72 -0.47
N ILE A 159 18.66 -10.96 0.47
CA ILE A 159 20.07 -11.10 0.89
C ILE A 159 20.33 -12.49 1.47
N HIS A 160 19.43 -13.00 2.33
CA HIS A 160 19.60 -14.32 2.91
C HIS A 160 19.68 -15.43 1.84
N HIS A 161 18.89 -15.33 0.76
CA HIS A 161 18.84 -16.36 -0.29
C HIS A 161 20.00 -16.26 -1.29
N ILE A 162 20.63 -15.09 -1.45
CA ILE A 162 21.72 -14.90 -2.41
C ILE A 162 23.10 -15.05 -1.74
N VAL A 163 23.27 -14.58 -0.51
CA VAL A 163 24.58 -14.55 0.16
C VAL A 163 24.90 -15.86 0.88
N ARG A 164 23.89 -16.67 1.22
CA ARG A 164 24.07 -17.97 1.89
C ARG A 164 23.67 -19.17 1.03
N GLY A 165 23.55 -18.97 -0.28
CA GLY A 165 23.37 -20.05 -1.26
C GLY A 165 24.57 -20.97 -1.35
#